data_AF-A0A1G2VAP2-F1
#
_entry.id   AF-A0A1G2VAP2-F1
#
_cell.length_a   1.000
_cell.length_b   1.000
_cell.length_c   1.000
_cell.angle_alpha   90.00
_cell.angle_beta   90.00
_cell.angle_gamma   90.00
#
_symmetry.space_group_name_H-M   'P 1'
#
loop_
_entity.id
_entity.type
_entity.pdbx_description
1 polymer ?
#
loop_
_entity_poly.entity_id
_entity_poly.type
_entity_poly.pdbx_seq_one_letter_code
_entity_poly.pdbx_strand_id
1 'polypeptide(L)'
;MTFLELLVIMHIIGTVLGVGAATFAEIHYTRFNADNIITDDERKTLAITYTVMRVGLFLLVISGFAFLLYFRLTEHVAALTSPSFWAKMTVVGVLLANALLLQARMVPLAIGAAVSLTSWYAALILGVIGKTSATYFEILLYYVAAIVLVGGVLRLLRAHFHTPKNI
;
A
#
# COMPACT_ATOMS: atom_id res chain seq x y z
N MET A 1 13.50 -21.93 13.77
CA MET A 1 12.53 -20.97 13.22
C MET A 1 11.14 -21.48 13.53
N THR A 2 10.35 -20.73 14.28
CA THR A 2 8.94 -21.07 14.55
C THR A 2 8.05 -20.69 13.37
N PHE A 3 6.84 -21.27 13.28
CA PHE A 3 5.88 -20.90 12.24
C PHE A 3 5.49 -19.40 12.33
N LEU A 4 5.34 -18.89 13.56
CA LEU A 4 5.07 -17.47 13.79
C LEU A 4 6.19 -16.57 13.27
N GLU A 5 7.46 -16.91 13.53
CA GLU A 5 8.61 -16.18 12.99
C GLU A 5 8.60 -16.14 11.46
N LEU A 6 8.29 -17.27 10.81
CA LEU A 6 8.19 -17.33 9.36
C LEU A 6 7.09 -16.40 8.83
N LEU A 7 5.91 -16.37 9.46
CA LEU A 7 4.83 -15.46 9.09
C LEU A 7 5.23 -14.00 9.25
N VAL A 8 5.91 -13.65 10.35
CA VAL A 8 6.41 -12.29 10.60
C VAL A 8 7.41 -11.89 9.52
N ILE A 9 8.37 -12.76 9.18
CA ILE A 9 9.37 -12.49 8.13
C ILE A 9 8.68 -12.26 6.77
N MET A 10 7.81 -13.18 6.36
CA MET A 10 7.06 -13.04 5.11
C MET A 10 6.25 -11.75 5.05
N HIS A 11 5.59 -11.40 6.15
CA HIS A 11 4.75 -10.21 6.22
C HIS A 11 5.56 -8.92 6.18
N ILE A 12 6.69 -8.87 6.87
CA ILE A 12 7.61 -7.72 6.83
C ILE A 12 8.19 -7.56 5.43
N ILE A 13 8.69 -8.65 4.81
CA ILE A 13 9.20 -8.61 3.44
C ILE A 13 8.12 -8.11 2.48
N GLY A 14 6.91 -8.66 2.55
CA GLY A 14 5.78 -8.23 1.73
C GLY A 14 5.46 -6.74 1.90
N THR A 15 5.45 -6.26 3.14
CA THR A 15 5.20 -4.85 3.48
C THR A 15 6.28 -3.93 2.92
N VAL A 16 7.57 -4.26 3.13
CA VAL A 16 8.69 -3.41 2.70
C VAL A 16 8.83 -3.39 1.18
N LEU A 17 8.65 -4.53 0.50
CA LEU A 17 8.59 -4.58 -0.97
C LEU A 17 7.46 -3.72 -1.52
N GLY A 18 6.28 -3.80 -0.90
CA GLY A 18 5.13 -2.99 -1.29
C GLY A 18 5.33 -1.49 -1.09
N VAL A 19 5.84 -1.07 0.07
CA VAL A 19 6.18 0.33 0.35
C VAL A 19 7.22 0.86 -0.64
N GLY A 20 8.33 0.14 -0.81
CA GLY A 20 9.38 0.55 -1.75
C GLY A 20 8.85 0.66 -3.18
N ALA A 21 8.12 -0.36 -3.65
CA ALA A 21 7.58 -0.36 -5.00
C ALA A 21 6.52 0.72 -5.22
N ALA A 22 5.66 1.01 -4.24
CA ALA A 22 4.69 2.10 -4.34
C ALA A 22 5.38 3.47 -4.42
N THR A 23 6.42 3.70 -3.62
CA THR A 23 7.21 4.93 -3.68
C THR A 23 7.90 5.09 -5.04
N PHE A 24 8.59 4.06 -5.53
CA PHE A 24 9.22 4.10 -6.85
C PHE A 24 8.21 4.22 -7.99
N ALA A 25 7.02 3.62 -7.87
CA ALA A 25 5.97 3.74 -8.88
C ALA A 25 5.53 5.21 -9.03
N GLU A 26 5.35 5.93 -7.93
CA GLU A 26 4.98 7.34 -7.97
C GLU A 26 6.10 8.25 -8.50
N ILE A 27 7.36 7.97 -8.12
CA ILE A 27 8.54 8.69 -8.64
C ILE A 27 8.64 8.48 -10.16
N HIS A 28 8.64 7.23 -10.60
CA HIS A 28 8.77 6.88 -12.01
C HIS A 28 7.57 7.38 -12.82
N TYR A 29 6.34 7.20 -12.34
CA TYR A 29 5.16 7.66 -13.05
C TYR A 29 5.16 9.18 -13.21
N THR A 30 5.51 9.92 -12.15
CA THR A 30 5.58 11.39 -12.22
C THR A 30 6.65 11.86 -13.22
N ARG A 31 7.81 11.21 -13.23
CA ARG A 31 8.90 11.54 -14.15
C ARG A 31 8.58 11.17 -15.60
N PHE A 32 8.12 9.95 -15.85
CA PHE A 32 7.91 9.40 -17.19
C PHE A 32 6.62 9.89 -17.84
N ASN A 33 5.66 10.40 -17.07
CA ASN A 33 4.44 11.00 -17.61
C ASN A 33 4.50 12.55 -17.60
N ALA A 34 5.70 13.13 -17.43
CA ALA A 34 5.86 14.58 -17.33
C ALA A 34 5.51 15.32 -18.63
N ASP A 35 5.70 14.67 -19.78
CA ASP A 35 5.43 15.14 -21.14
C ASP A 35 4.17 14.50 -21.77
N ASN A 36 3.42 13.71 -20.98
CA ASN A 36 2.29 12.86 -21.40
C ASN A 36 2.64 11.72 -22.38
N ILE A 37 3.92 11.35 -22.56
CA ILE A 37 4.32 10.26 -23.45
C ILE A 37 5.20 9.27 -22.67
N ILE A 38 4.65 8.10 -22.39
CA ILE A 38 5.43 7.01 -21.77
C ILE A 38 6.01 6.13 -22.88
N THR A 39 7.34 6.17 -23.03
CA THR A 39 8.09 5.33 -23.97
C THR A 39 8.06 3.85 -23.57
N ASP A 40 8.47 2.96 -24.48
CA ASP A 40 8.46 1.52 -24.21
C ASP A 40 9.42 1.12 -23.08
N ASP A 41 10.57 1.77 -22.99
CA ASP A 41 11.53 1.47 -21.92
C ASP A 41 11.02 1.98 -20.55
N GLU A 42 10.43 3.17 -20.49
CA GLU A 42 9.77 3.68 -19.27
C GLU A 42 8.59 2.80 -18.85
N ARG A 43 7.82 2.28 -19.81
CA ARG A 43 6.75 1.32 -19.56
C ARG A 43 7.30 0.02 -18.98
N LYS A 44 8.40 -0.52 -19.50
CA LYS A 44 9.06 -1.71 -18.93
C LYS A 44 9.54 -1.46 -17.51
N THR A 45 10.14 -0.29 -17.24
CA THR A 45 10.55 0.09 -15.87
C THR A 45 9.35 0.13 -14.92
N LEU A 46 8.25 0.78 -15.31
CA LEU A 46 7.02 0.79 -14.52
C LEU A 46 6.46 -0.63 -14.32
N ALA A 47 6.46 -1.47 -15.35
CA ALA A 47 5.99 -2.85 -15.27
C ALA A 47 6.79 -3.69 -14.26
N ILE A 48 8.12 -3.51 -14.21
CA ILE A 48 8.97 -4.15 -13.21
C ILE A 48 8.60 -3.66 -11.81
N THR A 49 8.48 -2.34 -11.61
CA THR A 49 8.09 -1.77 -10.31
C THR A 49 6.73 -2.30 -9.85
N TYR A 50 5.72 -2.33 -10.73
CA TYR A 50 4.41 -2.88 -10.40
C TYR A 50 4.43 -4.40 -10.17
N THR A 51 5.33 -5.14 -10.80
CA THR A 51 5.52 -6.58 -10.54
C THR A 51 6.05 -6.80 -9.12
N VAL A 52 7.06 -6.04 -8.70
CA VAL A 52 7.56 -6.09 -7.31
C VAL A 52 6.45 -5.73 -6.32
N MET A 53 5.65 -4.71 -6.62
CA MET A 53 4.49 -4.34 -5.79
C MET A 53 3.47 -5.48 -5.66
N ARG A 54 3.18 -6.21 -6.76
CA ARG A 54 2.27 -7.38 -6.75
C ARG A 54 2.82 -8.53 -5.92
N VAL A 55 4.13 -8.80 -6.00
CA VAL A 55 4.80 -9.80 -5.15
C VAL A 55 4.69 -9.41 -3.67
N GLY A 56 4.94 -8.13 -3.35
CA GLY A 56 4.77 -7.60 -2.01
C GLY A 56 3.33 -7.78 -1.49
N LEU A 57 2.33 -7.46 -2.32
CA LEU A 57 0.92 -7.62 -1.98
C LEU A 57 0.54 -9.07 -1.74
N PHE A 58 1.01 -9.98 -2.61
CA PHE A 58 0.78 -11.40 -2.45
C PHE A 58 1.33 -11.92 -1.11
N LEU A 59 2.59 -11.60 -0.79
CA LEU A 59 3.21 -11.98 0.49
C LEU A 59 2.46 -11.39 1.69
N LEU A 60 2.09 -10.11 1.63
CA LEU A 60 1.35 -9.42 2.68
C LEU A 60 -0.01 -10.06 2.95
N VAL A 61 -0.78 -10.34 1.89
CA VAL A 61 -2.13 -10.90 1.99
C VAL A 61 -2.08 -12.34 2.50
N ILE A 62 -1.23 -13.20 1.92
CA ILE A 62 -1.12 -14.60 2.33
C ILE A 62 -0.66 -14.71 3.79
N SER A 63 0.37 -13.97 4.19
CA SER A 63 0.83 -13.96 5.58
C SER A 63 -0.22 -13.35 6.53
N GLY A 64 -0.94 -12.31 6.11
CA GLY A 64 -2.03 -11.70 6.89
C GLY A 64 -3.18 -12.66 7.17
N PHE A 65 -3.63 -13.42 6.18
CA PHE A 65 -4.61 -14.49 6.38
C PHE A 65 -4.07 -15.62 7.24
N ALA A 66 -2.80 -16.00 7.05
CA ALA A 66 -2.17 -17.03 7.87
C ALA A 66 -2.06 -16.62 9.35
N PHE A 67 -1.84 -15.33 9.66
CA PHE A 67 -1.90 -14.82 11.04
C PHE A 67 -3.29 -14.99 11.65
N LEU A 68 -4.36 -14.63 10.92
CA LEU A 68 -5.73 -14.81 11.40
C LEU A 68 -6.03 -16.27 11.73
N LEU A 69 -5.64 -17.18 10.84
CA LEU A 69 -5.82 -18.61 11.05
C LEU A 69 -4.97 -19.12 12.23
N TYR A 70 -3.70 -18.71 12.31
CA TYR A 70 -2.80 -19.10 13.39
C TYR A 70 -3.33 -18.65 14.75
N PHE A 71 -3.73 -17.39 14.91
CA PHE A 71 -4.28 -16.88 16.17
C PHE A 71 -5.57 -17.58 16.58
N ARG A 72 -6.41 -17.98 15.61
CA ARG A 72 -7.62 -18.75 15.88
C ARG A 72 -7.31 -20.18 16.33
N LEU A 73 -6.40 -20.88 15.66
CA LEU A 73 -6.08 -22.28 15.95
C LEU A 73 -5.27 -22.47 17.23
N THR A 74 -4.54 -21.44 17.65
CA THR A 74 -3.69 -21.48 18.86
C THR A 74 -4.31 -20.74 20.05
N GLU A 75 -5.60 -20.36 19.96
CA GLU A 75 -6.35 -19.65 21.00
C GLU A 75 -5.70 -18.33 21.47
N HIS A 76 -4.94 -17.65 20.60
CA HIS A 76 -4.32 -16.34 20.85
C HIS A 76 -5.32 -15.19 20.61
N VAL A 77 -6.50 -15.27 21.21
CA VAL A 77 -7.63 -14.35 20.97
C VAL A 77 -7.36 -12.89 21.39
N ALA A 78 -6.41 -12.64 22.30
CA ALA A 78 -6.05 -11.29 22.74
C ALA A 78 -5.50 -10.41 21.59
N ALA A 79 -4.88 -11.00 20.58
CA ALA A 79 -4.44 -10.25 19.40
C ALA A 79 -5.64 -9.78 18.55
N LEU A 80 -6.71 -10.59 18.52
CA LEU A 80 -7.94 -10.33 17.76
C LEU A 80 -8.85 -9.31 18.44
N THR A 81 -8.56 -8.84 19.66
CA THR A 81 -9.30 -7.75 20.29
C THR A 81 -8.63 -6.38 20.08
N SER A 82 -7.47 -6.33 19.44
CA SER A 82 -6.71 -5.09 19.27
C SER A 82 -7.34 -4.19 18.18
N PRO A 83 -7.69 -2.93 18.49
CA PRO A 83 -8.20 -1.99 17.48
C PRO A 83 -7.19 -1.71 16.36
N SER A 84 -5.90 -1.63 16.68
CA SER A 84 -4.83 -1.38 15.71
C SER A 84 -4.65 -2.55 14.73
N PHE A 85 -4.84 -3.79 15.22
CA PHE A 85 -4.80 -4.98 14.39
C PHE A 85 -5.92 -4.94 13.35
N TRP A 86 -7.16 -4.69 13.78
CA TRP A 86 -8.29 -4.60 12.86
C TRP A 86 -8.18 -3.42 11.90
N ALA A 87 -7.70 -2.27 12.35
CA ALA A 87 -7.45 -1.13 11.46
C ALA A 87 -6.43 -1.49 10.38
N LYS A 88 -5.33 -2.17 10.74
CA LYS A 88 -4.36 -2.69 9.77
C LYS A 88 -5.00 -3.66 8.80
N MET A 89 -5.83 -4.60 9.26
CA MET A 89 -6.52 -5.56 8.37
C MET A 89 -7.49 -4.85 7.42
N THR A 90 -8.21 -3.82 7.88
CA THR A 90 -9.05 -2.97 7.03
C THR A 90 -8.21 -2.26 5.97
N VAL A 91 -7.09 -1.64 6.34
CA VAL A 91 -6.18 -0.97 5.39
C VAL A 91 -5.65 -1.95 4.33
N VAL A 92 -5.25 -3.16 4.73
CA VAL A 92 -4.82 -4.20 3.77
C VAL A 92 -5.97 -4.63 2.86
N GLY A 93 -7.20 -4.72 3.38
CA GLY A 93 -8.39 -4.96 2.57
C GLY A 93 -8.64 -3.86 1.54
N VAL A 94 -8.53 -2.58 1.94
CA VAL A 94 -8.64 -1.43 1.04
C VAL A 94 -7.54 -1.46 -0.02
N LEU A 95 -6.31 -1.77 0.37
CA LEU A 95 -5.18 -1.91 -0.55
C LEU A 95 -5.44 -2.98 -1.61
N LEU A 96 -5.91 -4.17 -1.20
CA LEU A 96 -6.27 -5.25 -2.13
C LEU A 96 -7.42 -4.84 -3.05
N ALA A 97 -8.48 -4.25 -2.51
CA ALA A 97 -9.62 -3.79 -3.29
C ALA A 97 -9.19 -2.73 -4.32
N ASN A 98 -8.38 -1.75 -3.91
CA ASN A 98 -7.83 -0.72 -4.79
C ASN A 98 -7.00 -1.33 -5.94
N ALA A 99 -6.15 -2.32 -5.64
CA ALA A 99 -5.37 -3.01 -6.67
C ALA A 99 -6.25 -3.72 -7.71
N LEU A 100 -7.32 -4.39 -7.25
CA LEU A 100 -8.29 -5.04 -8.14
C LEU A 100 -9.07 -4.03 -8.98
N LEU A 101 -9.53 -2.94 -8.38
CA LEU A 101 -10.28 -1.91 -9.08
C LEU A 101 -9.41 -1.15 -10.11
N LEU A 102 -8.14 -0.88 -9.80
CA LEU A 102 -7.18 -0.31 -10.76
C LEU A 102 -6.95 -1.27 -11.94
N GLN A 103 -6.81 -2.56 -11.67
CA GLN A 103 -6.66 -3.58 -12.72
C GLN A 103 -7.92 -3.68 -13.61
N ALA A 104 -9.10 -3.55 -13.01
CA ALA A 104 -10.38 -3.50 -13.71
C ALA A 104 -10.65 -2.13 -14.36
N ARG A 105 -9.76 -1.14 -14.19
CA ARG A 105 -9.91 0.25 -14.68
C ARG A 105 -11.18 0.95 -14.17
N MET A 106 -11.63 0.58 -12.97
CA MET A 106 -12.85 1.11 -12.34
C MET A 106 -12.61 2.37 -11.49
N VAL A 107 -11.34 2.73 -11.25
CA VAL A 107 -10.97 3.95 -10.50
C VAL A 107 -9.94 4.74 -11.31
N PRO A 108 -9.99 6.08 -11.28
CA PRO A 108 -8.95 6.93 -11.84
C PRO A 108 -7.59 6.63 -11.20
N LEU A 109 -6.54 6.62 -12.02
CA LEU A 109 -5.17 6.34 -11.57
C LEU A 109 -4.72 7.29 -10.46
N ALA A 110 -5.11 8.57 -10.51
CA ALA A 110 -4.75 9.54 -9.47
C ALA A 110 -5.30 9.16 -8.08
N ILE A 111 -6.55 8.66 -8.02
CA ILE A 111 -7.16 8.22 -6.77
C ILE A 111 -6.50 6.91 -6.33
N GLY A 112 -6.36 5.96 -7.24
CA GLY A 112 -5.79 4.65 -6.89
C GLY A 112 -4.32 4.72 -6.47
N ALA A 113 -3.54 5.66 -7.03
CA ALA A 113 -2.18 5.99 -6.62
C ALA A 113 -2.12 6.49 -5.17
N ALA A 114 -2.95 7.48 -4.83
CA ALA A 114 -3.02 8.03 -3.49
C ALA A 114 -3.44 6.98 -2.45
N VAL A 115 -4.49 6.20 -2.77
CA VAL A 115 -4.94 5.09 -1.91
C VAL A 115 -3.84 4.04 -1.74
N SER A 116 -3.18 3.65 -2.84
CA SER A 116 -2.09 2.65 -2.80
C SER A 116 -0.95 3.11 -1.90
N LEU A 117 -0.37 4.28 -2.18
CA LEU A 117 0.79 4.80 -1.44
C LEU A 117 0.47 4.96 0.05
N THR A 118 -0.67 5.58 0.37
CA THR A 118 -1.08 5.75 1.78
C THR A 118 -1.31 4.41 2.47
N SER A 119 -1.92 3.44 1.80
CA SER A 119 -2.21 2.12 2.42
C SER A 119 -0.95 1.31 2.70
N TRP A 120 0.05 1.37 1.82
CA TRP A 120 1.33 0.71 2.06
C TRP A 120 2.05 1.28 3.28
N TYR A 121 2.14 2.61 3.37
CA TYR A 121 2.74 3.26 4.53
C TYR A 121 1.92 3.07 5.80
N ALA A 122 0.58 3.11 5.73
CA ALA A 122 -0.28 2.83 6.88
C ALA A 122 -0.11 1.38 7.38
N ALA A 123 -0.03 0.39 6.50
CA ALA A 123 0.24 -1.00 6.88
C ALA A 123 1.60 -1.17 7.57
N LEU A 124 2.64 -0.49 7.08
CA LEU A 124 3.97 -0.45 7.70
C LEU A 124 3.92 0.21 9.09
N ILE A 125 3.37 1.42 9.17
CA ILE A 125 3.33 2.22 10.40
C ILE A 125 2.53 1.49 11.49
N LEU A 126 1.33 0.99 11.17
CA LEU A 126 0.53 0.21 12.13
C LEU A 126 1.23 -1.09 12.53
N GLY A 127 2.00 -1.69 11.62
CA GLY A 127 2.83 -2.85 11.92
C GLY A 127 3.98 -2.54 12.90
N VAL A 128 4.65 -1.40 12.74
CA VAL A 128 5.76 -0.98 13.61
C VAL A 128 5.28 -0.49 14.97
N ILE A 129 4.22 0.32 15.01
CA ILE A 129 3.67 0.85 16.27
C ILE A 129 3.06 -0.29 17.11
N GLY A 130 2.40 -1.26 16.46
CA GLY A 130 1.79 -2.40 17.15
C GLY A 130 0.55 -1.99 17.95
N LYS A 131 0.71 -1.61 19.23
CA LYS A 131 -0.40 -1.19 20.11
C LYS A 131 -0.44 0.33 20.25
N THR A 132 -1.64 0.90 20.14
CA THR A 132 -1.87 2.35 20.26
C THR A 132 -3.06 2.60 21.19
N SER A 133 -3.12 3.77 21.81
CA SER A 133 -4.28 4.23 22.57
C SER A 133 -5.43 4.71 21.69
N ALA A 134 -5.18 4.95 20.38
CA ALA A 134 -6.21 5.36 19.45
C ALA A 134 -7.20 4.21 19.18
N THR A 135 -8.46 4.57 19.10
CA THR A 135 -9.56 3.70 18.71
C THR A 135 -9.49 3.35 17.23
N TYR A 136 -10.20 2.29 16.84
CA TYR A 136 -10.30 1.86 15.45
C TYR A 136 -10.76 3.00 14.51
N PHE A 137 -11.77 3.77 14.93
CA PHE A 137 -12.33 4.86 14.12
C PHE A 137 -11.38 6.06 14.00
N GLU A 138 -10.63 6.39 15.05
CA GLU A 138 -9.61 7.44 14.97
C GLU A 138 -8.52 7.05 13.97
N ILE A 139 -8.05 5.79 13.99
CA ILE A 139 -7.06 5.30 13.03
C ILE A 139 -7.59 5.41 11.60
N LEU A 140 -8.85 5.01 11.35
CA LEU A 140 -9.45 5.13 10.03
C LEU A 140 -9.65 6.59 9.59
N LEU A 141 -10.00 7.49 10.52
CA LEU A 141 -10.12 8.91 10.23
C LEU A 141 -8.77 9.49 9.79
N TYR A 142 -7.69 9.18 10.52
CA TYR A 142 -6.34 9.59 10.14
C TYR A 142 -5.92 8.99 8.80
N TYR A 143 -6.28 7.73 8.54
CA TYR A 143 -6.01 7.07 7.27
C TYR A 143 -6.71 7.75 6.09
N VAL A 144 -8.00 8.08 6.22
CA VAL A 144 -8.75 8.80 5.17
C VAL A 144 -8.18 10.21 4.96
N ALA A 145 -7.89 10.94 6.04
CA ALA A 145 -7.24 12.25 5.95
C ALA A 145 -5.88 12.17 5.24
N ALA A 146 -5.09 11.12 5.53
CA ALA A 146 -3.82 10.87 4.87
C ALA A 146 -3.97 10.55 3.38
N ILE A 147 -5.02 9.83 2.95
CA ILE A 147 -5.30 9.62 1.51
C ILE A 147 -5.54 10.96 0.80
N VAL A 148 -6.35 11.84 1.40
CA VAL A 148 -6.65 13.16 0.82
C VAL A 148 -5.38 14.02 0.75
N LEU A 149 -4.61 14.06 1.84
CA LEU A 149 -3.34 14.79 1.92
C LEU A 149 -2.35 14.29 0.85
N VAL A 150 -2.10 12.99 0.79
CA VAL A 150 -1.18 12.38 -0.17
C VAL A 150 -1.66 12.61 -1.60
N GLY A 151 -2.95 12.48 -1.87
CA GLY A 151 -3.52 12.81 -3.19
C GLY A 151 -3.30 14.26 -3.59
N GLY A 152 -3.46 15.20 -2.65
CA GLY A 152 -3.14 16.62 -2.85
C GLY A 152 -1.65 16.84 -3.17
N VAL A 153 -0.77 16.24 -2.38
CA VAL A 153 0.68 16.32 -2.59
C VAL A 153 1.09 15.75 -3.95
N LEU A 154 0.62 14.55 -4.31
CA LEU A 154 0.90 13.93 -5.60
C LEU A 154 0.41 14.79 -6.77
N ARG A 155 -0.76 15.43 -6.63
CA ARG A 155 -1.27 16.37 -7.63
C ARG A 155 -0.35 17.58 -7.79
N LEU A 156 0.11 18.18 -6.69
CA LEU A 156 1.02 19.33 -6.72
C LEU A 156 2.37 18.95 -7.32
N LEU A 157 2.94 17.82 -6.94
CA LEU A 157 4.19 17.31 -7.49
C LEU A 157 4.09 17.09 -9.00
N ARG A 158 3.04 16.42 -9.47
CA ARG A 158 2.84 16.17 -10.90
C ARG A 158 2.63 17.46 -11.69
N ALA A 159 1.93 18.45 -11.11
CA ALA A 159 1.77 19.76 -11.74
C ALA A 159 3.10 20.53 -11.84
N HIS A 160 3.97 20.42 -10.82
CA HIS A 160 5.27 21.08 -10.80
C HIS A 160 6.24 20.52 -11.84
N PHE A 161 6.26 19.20 -12.05
CA PHE A 161 7.14 18.55 -13.02
C PHE A 161 6.55 18.45 -14.44
N HIS A 162 5.31 18.90 -14.64
CA HIS A 162 4.69 18.89 -15.96
C HIS A 162 5.43 19.84 -16.90
N THR A 163 6.00 19.31 -17.98
CA THR A 163 6.67 20.14 -18.99
C THR A 163 5.75 20.27 -20.20
N PRO A 164 5.17 21.45 -20.48
CA PRO A 164 4.39 21.64 -21.70
C PRO A 164 5.28 21.48 -22.93
N LYS A 165 4.75 20.88 -24.00
CA LYS A 165 5.46 20.79 -25.28
C LYS A 165 5.71 22.21 -25.81
N ASN A 166 6.98 22.58 -25.95
CA ASN A 166 7.38 23.60 -26.91
C ASN A 166 7.35 22.91 -28.28
N ILE A 167 6.24 23.07 -29.01
CA ILE A 167 6.11 22.67 -30.42
C ILE A 167 6.78 23.75 -31.28
#